data_AF-A0A0L0MAW3-F1
#
_entry.id   AF-A0A0L0MAW3-F1
#
_cell.length_a   1.000
_cell.length_b   1.000
_cell.length_c   1.000
_cell.angle_alpha   90.00
_cell.angle_beta   90.00
_cell.angle_gamma   90.00
#
_symmetry.space_group_name_H-M   'P 1'
#
loop_
_entity.id
_entity.type
_entity.pdbx_description
1 polymer ?
#
loop_
_entity_poly.entity_id
_entity_poly.type
_entity_poly.pdbx_seq_one_letter_code
_entity_poly.pdbx_strand_id
1 'polypeptide(L)'
;MAYHRTQLAEEMAQQILYPRGLDAQLQAGVFLSGPRRIGKTTFVRQDLMPALQKHGAIVVYADLWSQAQANPADLVITAVQQTVKDLQTPASDLFGRVARQLKRVSSIDVGGAGFKFGFKLDQIGKPVGPTLATVFTELVEKTRTNVVLIIDEIQHALGTATGNELLLALKAARDAVNLSPDMPGKLYIIGTGSHRAQVQEMVLRGNQAFQGAWSQPFPLLGKDYVADVLAQTREQLGARSPTLPAAVHAFQELGSRPEELLKALVSLRDSPSDLAPDTQLPIIVQALRQSAADLEITRVESLGDLAVEPHRECRRLRILAVMEI
;
A
#
# COMPACT_ATOMS: atom_id res chain seq x y z
N MET A 1 7.74 -15.90 -9.34
CA MET A 1 6.66 -16.79 -8.84
C MET A 1 5.83 -15.98 -7.84
N ALA A 2 4.50 -16.03 -7.92
CA ALA A 2 3.62 -15.26 -7.06
C ALA A 2 2.78 -16.20 -6.20
N TYR A 3 2.88 -16.07 -4.88
CA TYR A 3 2.01 -16.76 -3.93
C TYR A 3 0.76 -15.91 -3.69
N HIS A 4 -0.41 -16.44 -4.03
CA HIS A 4 -1.67 -15.72 -3.96
C HIS A 4 -2.45 -16.06 -2.68
N ARG A 5 -2.94 -15.03 -1.99
CA ARG A 5 -3.78 -15.17 -0.78
C ARG A 5 -5.24 -14.87 -1.10
N THR A 6 -5.78 -15.56 -2.09
CA THR A 6 -7.11 -15.27 -2.66
C THR A 6 -8.23 -15.31 -1.62
N GLN A 7 -8.20 -16.27 -0.68
CA GLN A 7 -9.21 -16.35 0.38
C GLN A 7 -9.18 -15.11 1.29
N LEU A 8 -8.00 -14.72 1.77
CA LEU A 8 -7.84 -13.53 2.60
C LEU A 8 -8.30 -12.26 1.87
N ALA A 9 -7.93 -12.13 0.59
CA ALA A 9 -8.33 -10.98 -0.21
C ALA A 9 -9.85 -10.91 -0.44
N GLU A 10 -10.50 -12.05 -0.67
CA GLU A 10 -11.94 -12.17 -0.82
C GLU A 10 -12.68 -11.79 0.47
N GLU A 11 -12.23 -12.31 1.62
CA GLU A 11 -12.79 -11.98 2.94
C GLU A 11 -12.64 -10.48 3.25
N MET A 12 -11.45 -9.91 3.02
CA MET A 12 -11.20 -8.48 3.23
C MET A 12 -12.03 -7.62 2.28
N ALA A 13 -12.14 -7.96 1.01
CA ALA A 13 -12.94 -7.21 0.04
C ALA A 13 -14.43 -7.18 0.44
N GLN A 14 -14.96 -8.32 0.90
CA GLN A 14 -16.34 -8.38 1.40
C GLN A 14 -16.55 -7.52 2.64
N GLN A 15 -15.63 -7.58 3.61
CA GLN A 15 -15.70 -6.76 4.83
C GLN A 15 -15.66 -5.25 4.50
N ILE A 16 -14.78 -4.85 3.59
CA ILE A 16 -14.62 -3.44 3.19
C ILE A 16 -15.85 -2.92 2.46
N LEU A 17 -16.35 -3.65 1.45
CA LEU A 17 -17.43 -3.17 0.57
C LEU A 17 -18.82 -3.37 1.18
N TYR A 18 -18.99 -4.33 2.08
CA TYR A 18 -20.27 -4.67 2.70
C TYR A 18 -20.13 -4.81 4.23
N PRO A 19 -19.72 -3.75 4.94
CA PRO A 19 -19.54 -3.81 6.39
C PRO A 19 -20.87 -4.15 7.08
N ARG A 20 -20.86 -5.09 8.05
CA ARG A 20 -22.05 -5.53 8.77
C ARG A 20 -21.91 -5.28 10.27
N GLY A 21 -23.02 -4.94 10.94
CA GLY A 21 -23.08 -4.84 12.40
C GLY A 21 -22.03 -3.88 12.99
N LEU A 22 -21.09 -4.42 13.76
CA LEU A 22 -20.03 -3.67 14.44
C LEU A 22 -18.92 -3.16 13.49
N ASP A 23 -18.92 -3.57 12.22
CA ASP A 23 -17.93 -3.18 11.22
C ASP A 23 -18.16 -1.78 10.63
N ALA A 24 -19.09 -0.98 11.18
CA ALA A 24 -19.37 0.38 10.72
C ALA A 24 -18.13 1.27 10.69
N GLN A 25 -17.13 0.98 11.53
CA GLN A 25 -15.83 1.68 11.57
C GLN A 25 -15.02 1.50 10.27
N LEU A 26 -15.23 0.42 9.50
CA LEU A 26 -14.57 0.23 8.20
C LEU A 26 -14.96 1.29 7.18
N GLN A 27 -16.13 1.93 7.33
CA GLN A 27 -16.55 3.04 6.48
C GLN A 27 -15.69 4.29 6.66
N ALA A 28 -15.00 4.41 7.81
CA ALA A 28 -14.04 5.48 8.03
C ALA A 28 -12.69 5.22 7.32
N GLY A 29 -12.47 4.02 6.80
CA GLY A 29 -11.26 3.59 6.11
C GLY A 29 -10.59 2.41 6.80
N VAL A 30 -9.67 1.76 6.08
CA VAL A 30 -8.90 0.62 6.58
C VAL A 30 -7.41 0.95 6.51
N PHE A 31 -6.69 0.63 7.59
CA PHE A 31 -5.25 0.75 7.61
C PHE A 31 -4.59 -0.62 7.75
N LEU A 32 -3.74 -0.98 6.79
CA LEU A 32 -2.92 -2.20 6.84
C LEU A 32 -1.50 -1.88 7.30
N SER A 33 -1.19 -2.26 8.54
CA SER A 33 0.12 -1.98 9.15
C SER A 33 0.99 -3.23 9.27
N GLY A 34 2.27 -3.13 8.94
CA GLY A 34 3.20 -4.24 9.17
C GLY A 34 4.60 -3.94 8.66
N PRO A 35 5.63 -4.66 9.15
CA PRO A 35 7.02 -4.39 8.76
C PRO A 35 7.26 -4.43 7.25
N ARG A 36 8.39 -3.87 6.81
CA ARG A 36 8.80 -3.93 5.40
C ARG A 36 9.09 -5.37 4.98
N ARG A 37 8.90 -5.65 3.68
CA ARG A 37 9.27 -6.93 3.03
C ARG A 37 8.55 -8.18 3.58
N ILE A 38 7.31 -8.03 4.05
CA ILE A 38 6.42 -9.17 4.41
C ILE A 38 5.38 -9.50 3.33
N GLY A 39 5.50 -8.93 2.13
CA GLY A 39 4.58 -9.19 1.02
C GLY A 39 3.31 -8.31 0.99
N LYS A 40 3.25 -7.20 1.74
CA LYS A 40 2.08 -6.29 1.75
C LYS A 40 1.70 -5.77 0.36
N THR A 41 2.64 -5.11 -0.33
CA THR A 41 2.40 -4.53 -1.66
C THR A 41 2.03 -5.60 -2.68
N THR A 42 2.66 -6.77 -2.62
CA THR A 42 2.31 -7.92 -3.46
C THR A 42 0.87 -8.35 -3.23
N PHE A 43 0.46 -8.56 -1.98
CA PHE A 43 -0.92 -8.91 -1.64
C PHE A 43 -1.92 -7.84 -2.11
N VAL A 44 -1.63 -6.56 -1.86
CA VAL A 44 -2.52 -5.46 -2.27
C VAL A 44 -2.72 -5.48 -3.78
N ARG A 45 -1.63 -5.54 -4.55
CA ARG A 45 -1.69 -5.45 -6.02
C ARG A 45 -2.22 -6.72 -6.68
N GLN A 46 -1.81 -7.88 -6.20
CA GLN A 46 -2.05 -9.16 -6.87
C GLN A 46 -3.24 -9.93 -6.33
N ASP A 47 -3.70 -9.63 -5.10
CA ASP A 47 -4.82 -10.35 -4.48
C ASP A 47 -5.99 -9.40 -4.15
N LEU A 48 -5.75 -8.37 -3.34
CA LEU A 48 -6.83 -7.49 -2.83
C LEU A 48 -7.47 -6.63 -3.94
N MET A 49 -6.67 -5.99 -4.78
CA MET A 49 -7.18 -5.17 -5.88
C MET A 49 -8.06 -6.00 -6.85
N PRO A 50 -7.64 -7.19 -7.33
CA PRO A 50 -8.51 -8.07 -8.10
C PRO A 50 -9.78 -8.50 -7.36
N ALA A 51 -9.69 -8.81 -6.06
CA ALA A 51 -10.87 -9.20 -5.27
C ALA A 51 -11.89 -8.05 -5.18
N LEU A 52 -11.44 -6.82 -4.88
CA LEU A 52 -12.30 -5.64 -4.85
C LEU A 52 -12.97 -5.37 -6.22
N GLN A 53 -12.22 -5.50 -7.31
CA GLN A 53 -12.73 -5.35 -8.67
C GLN A 53 -13.74 -6.44 -9.04
N LYS A 54 -13.53 -7.68 -8.57
CA LYS A 54 -14.46 -8.80 -8.76
C LYS A 54 -15.79 -8.55 -8.04
N HIS A 55 -15.76 -7.87 -6.89
CA HIS A 55 -16.94 -7.33 -6.20
C HIS A 55 -17.52 -6.06 -6.84
N GLY A 56 -16.99 -5.70 -8.01
CA GLY A 56 -17.50 -4.60 -8.80
C GLY A 56 -17.06 -3.22 -8.33
N ALA A 57 -16.05 -3.09 -7.47
CA ALA A 57 -15.53 -1.79 -7.09
C ALA A 57 -14.58 -1.22 -8.15
N ILE A 58 -14.58 0.11 -8.30
CA ILE A 58 -13.52 0.83 -9.02
C ILE A 58 -12.36 1.01 -8.05
N VAL A 59 -11.18 0.54 -8.42
CA VAL A 59 -10.00 0.61 -7.54
C VAL A 59 -9.01 1.62 -8.11
N VAL A 60 -8.72 2.66 -7.31
CA VAL A 60 -7.67 3.66 -7.57
C VAL A 60 -6.47 3.28 -6.70
N TYR A 61 -5.29 3.09 -7.29
CA TYR A 61 -4.09 2.73 -6.53
C TYR A 61 -3.00 3.79 -6.71
N ALA A 62 -2.49 4.33 -5.60
CA ALA A 62 -1.39 5.27 -5.55
C ALA A 62 -0.29 4.73 -4.63
N ASP A 63 0.97 4.77 -5.08
CA ASP A 63 2.15 4.36 -4.31
C ASP A 63 3.00 5.59 -4.04
N LEU A 64 3.01 6.04 -2.78
CA LEU A 64 3.71 7.27 -2.39
C LEU A 64 5.23 7.13 -2.33
N TRP A 65 5.76 5.92 -2.44
CA TRP A 65 7.19 5.66 -2.49
C TRP A 65 7.72 5.49 -3.92
N SER A 66 6.83 5.36 -4.91
CA SER A 66 7.20 5.10 -6.31
C SER A 66 8.13 6.15 -6.92
N GLN A 67 8.07 7.41 -6.45
CA GLN A 67 8.92 8.51 -6.88
C GLN A 67 9.39 9.30 -5.67
N ALA A 68 10.61 9.03 -5.20
CA ALA A 68 11.13 9.57 -3.94
C ALA A 68 11.18 11.11 -3.85
N GLN A 69 11.20 11.82 -4.98
CA GLN A 69 11.24 13.29 -5.04
C GLN A 69 9.90 13.92 -5.41
N ALA A 70 8.88 13.12 -5.73
CA ALA A 70 7.57 13.65 -6.09
C ALA A 70 6.79 14.06 -4.84
N ASN A 71 5.92 15.06 -4.99
CA ASN A 71 4.97 15.40 -3.94
C ASN A 71 3.93 14.26 -3.80
N PRO A 72 3.69 13.74 -2.58
CA PRO A 72 2.65 12.73 -2.33
C PRO A 72 1.28 13.04 -2.93
N ALA A 73 0.88 14.32 -2.91
CA ALA A 73 -0.39 14.75 -3.48
C ALA A 73 -0.46 14.50 -4.99
N ASP A 74 0.63 14.77 -5.73
CA ASP A 74 0.70 14.60 -7.18
C ASP A 74 0.58 13.14 -7.57
N LEU A 75 1.14 12.22 -6.78
CA LEU A 75 1.04 10.77 -7.02
C LEU A 75 -0.41 10.27 -6.89
N VAL A 76 -1.16 10.75 -5.88
CA VAL A 76 -2.59 10.44 -5.74
C VAL A 76 -3.41 11.07 -6.86
N ILE A 77 -3.16 12.35 -7.18
CA ILE A 77 -3.84 13.05 -8.27
C ILE A 77 -3.62 12.33 -9.60
N THR A 78 -2.39 11.90 -9.89
CA THR A 78 -2.05 11.15 -11.11
C THR A 78 -2.81 9.83 -11.19
N ALA A 79 -2.90 9.09 -10.09
CA ALA A 79 -3.66 7.84 -10.04
C ALA A 79 -5.17 8.05 -10.29
N VAL A 80 -5.73 9.12 -9.71
CA VAL A 80 -7.13 9.52 -9.94
C VAL A 80 -7.35 9.93 -11.40
N GLN A 81 -6.47 10.76 -11.95
CA GLN A 81 -6.52 11.17 -13.35
C GLN A 81 -6.48 9.94 -14.28
N GLN A 82 -5.57 9.00 -14.06
CA GLN A 82 -5.49 7.79 -14.87
C GLN A 82 -6.78 6.97 -14.81
N THR A 83 -7.39 6.82 -13.62
CA THR A 83 -8.66 6.11 -13.46
C THR A 83 -9.80 6.79 -14.23
N VAL A 84 -9.91 8.11 -14.11
CA VAL A 84 -10.92 8.91 -14.84
C VAL A 84 -10.71 8.77 -16.35
N LYS A 85 -9.47 8.86 -16.82
CA LYS A 85 -9.10 8.70 -18.23
C LYS A 85 -9.52 7.33 -18.76
N ASP A 86 -9.27 6.27 -18.00
CA ASP A 86 -9.65 4.91 -18.39
C ASP A 86 -11.19 4.80 -18.49
N LEU A 87 -11.94 5.39 -17.56
CA LEU A 87 -13.41 5.42 -17.65
C LEU A 87 -13.95 6.28 -18.79
N GLN A 88 -13.22 7.31 -19.21
CA GLN A 88 -13.54 8.09 -20.41
C GLN A 88 -13.21 7.34 -21.71
N THR A 89 -12.36 6.31 -21.64
CA THR A 89 -11.86 5.59 -22.82
C THR A 89 -12.65 4.29 -23.04
N PRO A 90 -13.48 4.18 -24.09
CA PRO A 90 -14.33 2.99 -24.30
C PRO A 90 -13.56 1.67 -24.47
N ALA A 91 -12.34 1.75 -24.98
CA ALA A 91 -11.47 0.59 -25.19
C ALA A 91 -10.77 0.12 -23.90
N SER A 92 -10.91 0.82 -22.78
CA SER A 92 -10.26 0.41 -21.54
C SER A 92 -11.00 -0.76 -20.88
N ASP A 93 -10.24 -1.66 -20.26
CA ASP A 93 -10.82 -2.78 -19.50
C ASP A 93 -11.67 -2.28 -18.32
N LEU A 94 -11.26 -1.17 -17.69
CA LEU A 94 -12.00 -0.57 -16.59
C LEU A 94 -13.38 -0.10 -17.06
N PHE A 95 -13.46 0.63 -18.18
CA PHE A 95 -14.73 1.03 -18.77
C PHE A 95 -15.60 -0.20 -19.06
N GLY A 96 -15.06 -1.21 -19.75
CA GLY A 96 -15.80 -2.41 -20.11
C GLY A 96 -16.32 -3.20 -18.90
N ARG A 97 -15.59 -3.22 -17.77
CA ARG A 97 -16.06 -3.81 -16.51
C ARG A 97 -17.20 -2.99 -15.89
N VAL A 98 -16.98 -1.69 -15.71
CA VAL A 98 -17.95 -0.80 -15.04
C VAL A 98 -19.22 -0.65 -15.87
N ALA A 99 -19.13 -0.51 -17.19
CA ALA A 99 -20.30 -0.42 -18.06
C ALA A 99 -21.16 -1.70 -18.02
N ARG A 100 -20.53 -2.89 -18.00
CA ARG A 100 -21.26 -4.17 -17.86
C ARG A 100 -21.97 -4.29 -16.52
N GLN A 101 -21.32 -3.84 -15.44
CA GLN A 101 -21.92 -3.81 -14.11
C GLN A 101 -23.10 -2.82 -14.04
N LEU A 102 -22.91 -1.61 -14.56
CA LEU A 102 -23.93 -0.57 -14.57
C LEU A 102 -25.20 -0.99 -15.32
N LYS A 103 -25.05 -1.70 -16.46
CA LYS A 103 -26.16 -2.32 -17.20
C LYS A 103 -26.94 -3.37 -16.40
N ARG A 104 -26.32 -4.02 -15.41
CA ARG A 104 -26.98 -5.02 -14.56
C ARG A 104 -27.75 -4.38 -13.40
N VAL A 105 -27.28 -3.24 -12.90
CA VAL A 105 -27.85 -2.56 -11.73
C VAL A 105 -28.75 -1.37 -12.08
N SER A 106 -28.74 -0.93 -13.33
CA SER A 106 -29.57 0.19 -13.82
C SER A 106 -29.92 0.01 -15.29
N SER A 107 -31.03 0.62 -15.72
CA SER A 107 -31.42 0.71 -17.13
C SER A 107 -30.64 1.79 -17.90
N ILE A 108 -29.58 2.35 -17.31
CA ILE A 108 -28.77 3.40 -17.92
C ILE A 108 -27.82 2.76 -18.94
N ASP A 109 -28.00 3.09 -20.22
CA ASP A 109 -27.03 2.70 -21.25
C ASP A 109 -25.90 3.73 -21.30
N VAL A 110 -24.72 3.34 -20.81
CA VAL A 110 -23.50 4.09 -21.07
C VAL A 110 -23.12 3.82 -22.52
N GLY A 111 -23.50 4.74 -23.41
CA GLY A 111 -23.19 4.64 -24.83
C GLY A 111 -21.70 4.39 -25.09
N GLY A 112 -21.35 3.91 -26.29
CA GLY A 112 -19.99 3.51 -26.67
C GLY A 112 -18.94 4.64 -26.71
N ALA A 113 -19.23 5.82 -26.18
CA ALA A 113 -18.37 7.00 -26.16
C ALA A 113 -17.68 7.27 -24.81
N GLY A 114 -17.83 6.39 -23.81
CA GLY A 114 -17.17 6.54 -22.51
C GLY A 114 -18.01 7.31 -21.48
N PHE A 115 -17.57 7.31 -20.22
CA PHE A 115 -18.18 8.15 -19.19
C PHE A 115 -17.84 9.63 -19.41
N LYS A 116 -18.82 10.53 -19.31
CA LYS A 116 -18.62 11.98 -19.38
C LYS A 116 -18.64 12.56 -17.97
N PHE A 117 -17.58 13.29 -17.64
CA PHE A 117 -17.43 14.03 -16.39
C PHE A 117 -17.50 15.54 -16.68
N GLY A 118 -18.06 16.31 -15.76
CA GLY A 118 -18.29 17.76 -15.84
C GLY A 118 -17.01 18.58 -15.65
N PHE A 119 -15.89 17.93 -15.37
CA PHE A 119 -14.57 18.53 -15.27
C PHE A 119 -13.62 18.03 -16.35
N LYS A 120 -12.61 18.84 -16.64
CA LYS A 120 -11.50 18.45 -17.52
C LYS A 120 -10.44 17.69 -16.72
N LEU A 121 -9.94 16.61 -17.32
CA LEU A 121 -8.95 15.73 -16.70
C LEU A 121 -7.68 16.46 -16.27
N ASP A 122 -7.17 17.35 -17.13
CA ASP A 122 -5.95 18.13 -16.91
C ASP A 122 -6.11 19.22 -15.85
N GLN A 123 -7.32 19.44 -15.32
CA GLN A 123 -7.60 20.42 -14.28
C GLN A 123 -7.62 19.80 -12.89
N ILE A 124 -7.75 18.46 -12.76
CA ILE A 124 -7.72 17.79 -11.46
C ILE A 124 -6.36 18.05 -10.80
N GLY A 125 -6.38 18.56 -9.57
CA GLY A 125 -5.15 18.89 -8.82
C GLY A 125 -4.58 20.28 -9.06
N LYS A 126 -5.15 21.08 -9.99
CA LYS A 126 -4.78 22.49 -10.15
C LYS A 126 -5.49 23.37 -9.11
N PRO A 127 -4.92 24.52 -8.72
CA PRO A 127 -5.51 25.42 -7.71
C PRO A 127 -6.95 25.89 -8.01
N VAL A 128 -7.29 26.05 -9.30
CA VAL A 128 -8.63 26.48 -9.77
C VAL A 128 -9.41 25.30 -10.39
N GLY A 129 -8.90 24.08 -10.22
CA GLY A 129 -9.52 22.85 -10.71
C GLY A 129 -10.61 22.29 -9.80
N PRO A 130 -11.27 21.19 -10.21
CA PRO A 130 -12.18 20.48 -9.32
C PRO A 130 -11.43 19.94 -8.10
N THR A 131 -12.06 20.02 -6.93
CA THR A 131 -11.53 19.39 -5.71
C THR A 131 -11.61 17.87 -5.83
N LEU A 132 -10.81 17.13 -5.06
CA LEU A 132 -10.95 15.67 -4.98
C LEU A 132 -12.36 15.25 -4.56
N ALA A 133 -13.02 16.05 -3.71
CA ALA A 133 -14.41 15.79 -3.33
C ALA A 133 -15.35 15.86 -4.53
N THR A 134 -15.25 16.90 -5.35
CA THR A 134 -16.04 17.01 -6.59
C THR A 134 -15.76 15.84 -7.54
N VAL A 135 -14.47 15.48 -7.72
CA VAL A 135 -14.07 14.39 -8.61
C VAL A 135 -14.65 13.05 -8.15
N PHE A 136 -14.49 12.69 -6.87
CA PHE A 136 -14.98 11.41 -6.35
C PHE A 136 -16.52 11.35 -6.27
N THR A 137 -17.20 12.46 -5.94
CA THR A 137 -18.66 12.52 -5.98
C THR A 137 -19.16 12.24 -7.39
N GLU A 138 -18.64 12.94 -8.40
CA GLU A 138 -19.09 12.72 -9.77
C GLU A 138 -18.70 11.32 -10.29
N LEU A 139 -17.53 10.82 -9.90
CA LEU A 139 -17.10 9.45 -10.21
C LEU A 139 -18.12 8.41 -9.72
N VAL A 140 -18.54 8.50 -8.46
CA VAL A 140 -19.51 7.56 -7.87
C VAL A 140 -20.90 7.76 -8.47
N GLU A 141 -21.34 8.99 -8.69
CA GLU A 141 -22.65 9.29 -9.30
C GLU A 141 -22.79 8.72 -10.70
N LYS A 142 -21.81 8.97 -11.58
CA LYS A 142 -21.86 8.54 -12.99
C LYS A 142 -21.72 7.03 -13.13
N THR A 143 -20.86 6.42 -12.32
CA THR A 143 -20.58 4.98 -12.41
C THR A 143 -21.52 4.12 -11.58
N ARG A 144 -22.26 4.73 -10.63
CA ARG A 144 -23.15 4.07 -9.66
C ARG A 144 -22.49 2.90 -8.94
N THR A 145 -21.22 3.07 -8.60
CA THR A 145 -20.33 1.99 -8.17
C THR A 145 -19.46 2.45 -7.00
N ASN A 146 -19.15 1.54 -6.07
CA ASN A 146 -18.20 1.80 -4.99
C ASN A 146 -16.81 2.10 -5.53
N VAL A 147 -16.15 3.11 -4.99
CA VAL A 147 -14.76 3.47 -5.32
C VAL A 147 -13.89 3.16 -4.11
N VAL A 148 -12.76 2.50 -4.34
CA VAL A 148 -11.76 2.19 -3.32
C VAL A 148 -10.44 2.85 -3.71
N LEU A 149 -10.03 3.85 -2.94
CA LEU A 149 -8.73 4.49 -3.07
C LEU A 149 -7.73 3.80 -2.15
N ILE A 150 -6.75 3.12 -2.72
CA ILE A 150 -5.65 2.48 -2.00
C ILE A 150 -4.42 3.38 -2.11
N ILE A 151 -3.87 3.78 -0.96
CA ILE A 151 -2.65 4.59 -0.86
C ILE A 151 -1.57 3.77 -0.14
N ASP A 152 -0.58 3.33 -0.89
CA ASP A 152 0.54 2.54 -0.41
C ASP A 152 1.63 3.44 0.19
N GLU A 153 2.20 2.98 1.30
CA GLU A 153 3.22 3.69 2.08
C GLU A 153 2.78 5.14 2.46
N ILE A 154 1.54 5.28 2.93
CA ILE A 154 0.88 6.55 3.26
C ILE A 154 1.66 7.42 4.26
N GLN A 155 2.55 6.81 5.07
CA GLN A 155 3.38 7.58 6.00
C GLN A 155 4.31 8.59 5.30
N HIS A 156 4.57 8.46 3.99
CA HIS A 156 5.33 9.45 3.24
C HIS A 156 4.57 10.78 3.04
N ALA A 157 3.24 10.80 3.22
CA ALA A 157 2.49 12.04 3.30
C ALA A 157 2.66 12.74 4.67
N LEU A 158 3.15 12.06 5.70
CA LEU A 158 3.24 12.62 7.04
C LEU A 158 4.42 13.58 7.19
N GLY A 159 4.22 14.59 8.02
CA GLY A 159 5.26 15.58 8.35
C GLY A 159 5.48 16.65 7.28
N THR A 160 4.67 16.68 6.22
CA THR A 160 4.73 17.72 5.17
C THR A 160 3.43 18.53 5.11
N ALA A 161 3.52 19.81 4.73
CA ALA A 161 2.34 20.67 4.58
C ALA A 161 1.41 20.13 3.48
N THR A 162 1.98 19.78 2.32
CA THR A 162 1.23 19.25 1.17
C THR A 162 0.58 17.90 1.46
N GLY A 163 1.24 17.03 2.22
CA GLY A 163 0.65 15.76 2.65
C GLY A 163 -0.49 15.94 3.65
N ASN A 164 -0.40 16.91 4.56
CA ASN A 164 -1.51 17.26 5.45
C ASN A 164 -2.73 17.78 4.67
N GLU A 165 -2.51 18.65 3.69
CA GLU A 165 -3.56 19.17 2.79
C GLU A 165 -4.22 18.04 1.99
N LEU A 166 -3.43 17.10 1.48
CA LEU A 166 -3.94 15.89 0.82
C LEU A 166 -4.86 15.08 1.75
N LEU A 167 -4.43 14.82 2.98
CA LEU A 167 -5.23 14.06 3.95
C LEU A 167 -6.55 14.78 4.31
N LEU A 168 -6.55 16.12 4.37
CA LEU A 168 -7.78 16.90 4.55
C LEU A 168 -8.69 16.81 3.31
N ALA A 169 -8.14 16.91 2.10
CA ALA A 169 -8.90 16.80 0.86
C ALA A 169 -9.52 15.40 0.69
N LEU A 170 -8.81 14.34 1.08
CA LEU A 170 -9.30 12.97 1.08
C LEU A 170 -10.43 12.75 2.09
N LYS A 171 -10.32 13.34 3.29
CA LYS A 171 -11.42 13.35 4.27
C LYS A 171 -12.66 14.03 3.68
N ALA A 172 -12.48 15.23 3.12
CA ALA A 172 -13.58 15.98 2.50
C ALA A 172 -14.24 15.20 1.36
N ALA A 173 -13.44 14.50 0.55
CA ALA A 173 -13.97 13.65 -0.52
C ALA A 173 -14.78 12.47 0.00
N ARG A 174 -14.28 11.77 1.01
CA ARG A 174 -15.01 10.67 1.66
C ARG A 174 -16.31 11.16 2.26
N ASP A 175 -16.29 12.26 3.00
CA ASP A 175 -17.48 12.80 3.66
C ASP A 175 -18.51 13.28 2.62
N ALA A 176 -18.08 13.95 1.54
CA ALA A 176 -18.96 14.38 0.45
C ALA A 176 -19.68 13.22 -0.26
N VAL A 177 -19.00 12.09 -0.48
CA VAL A 177 -19.59 10.89 -1.08
C VAL A 177 -20.46 10.13 -0.06
N ASN A 178 -19.92 9.86 1.13
CA ASN A 178 -20.51 8.90 2.04
C ASN A 178 -21.67 9.46 2.86
N LEU A 179 -21.70 10.77 3.13
CA LEU A 179 -22.78 11.44 3.86
C LEU A 179 -23.94 11.89 2.94
N SER A 180 -23.77 11.81 1.62
CA SER A 180 -24.84 12.12 0.66
C SER A 180 -25.94 11.03 0.72
N PRO A 181 -27.21 11.37 1.01
CA PRO A 181 -28.29 10.40 1.25
C PRO A 181 -28.61 9.49 0.06
N ASP A 182 -28.47 10.01 -1.16
CA ASP A 182 -28.88 9.33 -2.39
C ASP A 182 -27.68 8.80 -3.22
N MET A 183 -26.50 8.75 -2.60
CA MET A 183 -25.30 8.32 -3.31
C MET A 183 -25.39 6.83 -3.67
N PRO A 184 -25.28 6.47 -4.97
CA PRO A 184 -25.46 5.09 -5.43
C PRO A 184 -24.30 4.15 -5.08
N GLY A 185 -23.20 4.70 -4.55
CA GLY A 185 -22.05 3.95 -4.07
C GLY A 185 -21.34 4.73 -2.95
N LYS A 186 -20.25 4.18 -2.44
CA LYS A 186 -19.43 4.76 -1.37
C LYS A 186 -17.98 4.92 -1.81
N LEU A 187 -17.27 5.84 -1.17
CA LEU A 187 -15.82 5.99 -1.26
C LEU A 187 -15.18 5.35 -0.03
N TYR A 188 -14.33 4.35 -0.26
CA TYR A 188 -13.48 3.73 0.74
C TYR A 188 -12.03 4.14 0.54
N ILE A 189 -11.31 4.41 1.63
CA ILE A 189 -9.89 4.75 1.59
C ILE A 189 -9.13 3.69 2.38
N ILE A 190 -8.15 3.06 1.73
CA ILE A 190 -7.26 2.06 2.32
C ILE A 190 -5.85 2.64 2.35
N GLY A 191 -5.27 2.77 3.53
CA GLY A 191 -3.88 3.14 3.71
C GLY A 191 -3.04 1.89 4.01
N THR A 192 -1.81 1.83 3.51
CA THR A 192 -0.81 0.88 4.02
C THR A 192 0.42 1.61 4.50
N GLY A 193 1.12 1.03 5.47
CA GLY A 193 2.40 1.58 5.90
C GLY A 193 3.22 0.63 6.77
N SER A 194 4.53 0.91 6.80
CA SER A 194 5.47 0.09 7.58
C SER A 194 5.67 0.54 9.02
N HIS A 195 5.27 1.76 9.38
CA HIS A 195 5.57 2.38 10.67
C HIS A 195 4.33 2.49 11.55
N ARG A 196 4.09 1.48 12.40
CA ARG A 196 2.89 1.40 13.24
C ARG A 196 2.66 2.64 14.12
N ALA A 197 3.71 3.27 14.64
CA ALA A 197 3.60 4.46 15.50
C ALA A 197 3.13 5.71 14.73
N GLN A 198 3.75 6.00 13.57
CA GLN A 198 3.36 7.12 12.69
C GLN A 198 1.94 6.94 12.16
N VAL A 199 1.53 5.70 11.95
CA VAL A 199 0.20 5.32 11.52
C VAL A 199 -0.84 5.48 12.63
N GLN A 200 -0.52 5.06 13.85
CA GLN A 200 -1.39 5.27 15.00
C GLN A 200 -1.62 6.76 15.25
N GLU A 201 -0.61 7.60 15.02
CA GLU A 201 -0.76 9.06 15.06
C GLU A 201 -1.79 9.59 14.05
N MET A 202 -1.87 9.02 12.83
CA MET A 202 -2.89 9.39 11.83
C MET A 202 -4.31 8.99 12.24
N VAL A 203 -4.46 7.87 12.94
CA VAL A 203 -5.76 7.35 13.40
C VAL A 203 -6.23 8.11 14.65
N LEU A 204 -5.30 8.53 15.51
CA LEU A 204 -5.57 9.16 16.81
C LEU A 204 -5.69 10.69 16.73
N ARG A 205 -4.91 11.38 15.88
CA ARG A 205 -5.05 12.83 15.69
C ARG A 205 -6.25 13.11 14.79
N GLY A 206 -7.41 13.33 15.42
CA GLY A 206 -8.75 13.40 14.83
C GLY A 206 -9.05 14.55 13.87
N ASN A 207 -8.17 14.83 12.90
CA ASN A 207 -8.42 15.83 11.85
C ASN A 207 -7.89 15.40 10.46
N GLN A 208 -7.88 14.10 10.14
CA GLN A 208 -7.29 13.55 8.90
C GLN A 208 -8.20 12.48 8.23
N ALA A 209 -7.88 12.09 6.99
CA ALA A 209 -8.59 11.10 6.16
C ALA A 209 -8.91 9.76 6.85
N PHE A 210 -8.08 9.36 7.83
CA PHE A 210 -8.17 8.08 8.53
C PHE A 210 -8.71 8.19 9.96
N GLN A 211 -9.34 9.32 10.33
CA GLN A 211 -9.99 9.45 11.63
C GLN A 211 -11.06 8.38 11.79
N GLY A 212 -10.91 7.53 12.81
CA GLY A 212 -11.79 6.39 13.08
C GLY A 212 -11.54 5.16 12.20
N ALA A 213 -10.51 5.18 11.35
CA ALA A 213 -10.15 4.05 10.50
C ALA A 213 -9.74 2.84 11.34
N TRP A 214 -10.14 1.66 10.88
CA TRP A 214 -9.76 0.41 11.52
C TRP A 214 -8.31 0.05 11.16
N SER A 215 -7.43 0.05 12.15
CA SER A 215 -6.04 -0.36 11.98
C SER A 215 -5.89 -1.85 12.23
N GLN A 216 -5.64 -2.60 11.17
CA GLN A 216 -5.42 -4.04 11.23
C GLN A 216 -3.92 -4.35 11.02
N PRO A 217 -3.30 -5.19 11.86
CA PRO A 217 -2.00 -5.76 11.54
C PRO A 217 -2.10 -6.59 10.26
N PHE A 218 -1.21 -6.37 9.30
CA PHE A 218 -1.15 -7.17 8.09
C PHE A 218 -0.82 -8.62 8.45
N PRO A 219 -1.65 -9.61 8.09
CA PRO A 219 -1.41 -11.00 8.42
C PRO A 219 -0.09 -11.48 7.80
N LEU A 220 0.81 -12.06 8.60
CA LEU A 220 2.08 -12.59 8.10
C LEU A 220 1.86 -13.79 7.16
N LEU A 221 2.85 -14.04 6.32
CA LEU A 221 2.93 -15.29 5.57
C LEU A 221 3.27 -16.43 6.53
N GLY A 222 2.70 -17.60 6.30
CA GLY A 222 2.78 -18.74 7.21
C GLY A 222 3.18 -20.03 6.52
N LYS A 223 2.77 -21.16 7.11
CA LYS A 223 3.11 -22.51 6.65
C LYS A 223 2.78 -22.75 5.17
N ASP A 224 1.63 -22.28 4.71
CA ASP A 224 1.18 -22.52 3.33
C ASP A 224 2.08 -21.85 2.29
N TYR A 225 2.57 -20.64 2.60
CA TYR A 225 3.58 -19.96 1.78
C TYR A 225 4.89 -20.74 1.74
N VAL A 226 5.37 -21.23 2.90
CA VAL A 226 6.61 -22.01 2.95
C VAL A 226 6.47 -23.32 2.17
N ALA A 227 5.33 -24.00 2.29
CA ALA A 227 5.05 -25.21 1.52
C ALA A 227 5.06 -24.95 0.01
N ASP A 228 4.46 -23.85 -0.44
CA ASP A 228 4.48 -23.43 -1.84
C ASP A 228 5.90 -23.11 -2.33
N VAL A 229 6.69 -22.36 -1.55
CA VAL A 229 8.10 -22.09 -1.88
C VAL A 229 8.91 -23.38 -2.02
N LEU A 230 8.76 -24.32 -1.07
CA LEU A 230 9.47 -25.61 -1.14
C LEU A 230 9.03 -26.44 -2.35
N ALA A 231 7.73 -26.43 -2.68
CA ALA A 231 7.22 -27.12 -3.86
C ALA A 231 7.82 -26.53 -5.15
N GLN A 232 7.86 -25.20 -5.28
CA GLN A 232 8.39 -24.52 -6.46
C GLN A 232 9.91 -24.63 -6.60
N THR A 233 10.63 -24.74 -5.49
CA THR A 233 12.11 -24.82 -5.48
C THR A 233 12.62 -26.25 -5.37
N ARG A 234 11.74 -27.25 -5.38
CA ARG A 234 12.08 -28.66 -5.17
C ARG A 234 13.16 -29.18 -6.11
N GLU A 235 13.05 -28.88 -7.42
CA GLU A 235 14.05 -29.31 -8.41
C GLU A 235 15.40 -28.64 -8.20
N GLN A 236 15.41 -27.36 -7.80
CA GLN A 236 16.63 -26.60 -7.58
C GLN A 236 17.34 -27.01 -6.29
N LEU A 237 16.58 -27.38 -5.26
CA LEU A 237 17.11 -27.83 -3.97
C LEU A 237 17.53 -29.30 -4.01
N GLY A 238 16.84 -30.15 -4.76
CA GLY A 238 17.13 -31.59 -4.84
C GLY A 238 17.24 -32.23 -3.45
N ALA A 239 18.33 -32.96 -3.20
CA ALA A 239 18.61 -33.60 -1.91
C ALA A 239 18.87 -32.61 -0.76
N ARG A 240 19.01 -31.31 -1.06
CA ARG A 240 19.24 -30.23 -0.08
C ARG A 240 17.94 -29.56 0.36
N SER A 241 16.78 -30.08 -0.03
CA SER A 241 15.49 -29.56 0.39
C SER A 241 15.25 -29.87 1.88
N PRO A 242 15.01 -28.86 2.74
CA PRO A 242 14.67 -29.07 4.14
C PRO A 242 13.24 -29.58 4.29
N THR A 243 12.93 -30.18 5.44
CA THR A 243 11.55 -30.53 5.76
C THR A 243 10.70 -29.28 5.96
N LEU A 244 9.39 -29.40 5.71
CA LEU A 244 8.46 -28.29 5.90
C LEU A 244 8.51 -27.70 7.32
N PRO A 245 8.52 -28.49 8.43
CA PRO A 245 8.67 -27.93 9.77
C PRO A 245 9.95 -27.13 9.96
N ALA A 246 11.10 -27.63 9.48
CA ALA A 246 12.37 -26.92 9.60
C ALA A 246 12.36 -25.59 8.82
N ALA A 247 11.82 -25.59 7.60
CA ALA A 247 11.66 -24.39 6.79
C ALA A 247 10.69 -23.37 7.40
N VAL A 248 9.59 -23.83 8.02
CA VAL A 248 8.63 -22.95 8.70
C VAL A 248 9.27 -22.28 9.92
N HIS A 249 10.00 -23.05 10.73
CA HIS A 249 10.74 -22.50 11.86
C HIS A 249 11.79 -21.47 11.41
N ALA A 250 12.59 -21.81 10.39
CA ALA A 250 13.53 -20.89 9.78
C ALA A 250 12.86 -19.60 9.28
N PHE A 251 11.70 -19.72 8.65
CA PHE A 251 10.96 -18.56 8.15
C PHE A 251 10.47 -17.63 9.27
N GLN A 252 9.99 -18.19 10.37
CA GLN A 252 9.57 -17.42 11.55
C GLN A 252 10.74 -16.66 12.16
N GLU A 253 11.90 -17.32 12.31
CA GLU A 253 13.14 -16.72 12.81
C GLU A 253 13.66 -15.58 11.92
N LEU A 254 13.42 -15.66 10.61
CA LEU A 254 13.74 -14.62 9.64
C LEU A 254 12.68 -13.51 9.56
N GLY A 255 11.74 -13.47 10.51
CA GLY A 255 10.71 -12.44 10.62
C GLY A 255 9.61 -12.56 9.56
N SER A 256 9.38 -13.76 9.03
CA SER A 256 8.37 -14.03 7.98
C SER A 256 8.57 -13.18 6.71
N ARG A 257 9.83 -12.94 6.33
CA ARG A 257 10.23 -12.16 5.14
C ARG A 257 10.53 -13.09 3.96
N PRO A 258 9.72 -13.10 2.89
CA PRO A 258 9.93 -13.92 1.69
C PRO A 258 11.35 -13.96 1.16
N GLU A 259 11.96 -12.79 1.00
CA GLU A 259 13.31 -12.64 0.46
C GLU A 259 14.36 -13.33 1.33
N GLU A 260 14.23 -13.26 2.65
CA GLU A 260 15.20 -13.86 3.58
C GLU A 260 15.09 -15.39 3.57
N LEU A 261 13.88 -15.95 3.46
CA LEU A 261 13.72 -17.39 3.27
C LEU A 261 14.39 -17.86 1.98
N LEU A 262 14.17 -17.15 0.87
CA LEU A 262 14.79 -17.49 -0.41
C LEU A 262 16.31 -17.42 -0.34
N LYS A 263 16.88 -16.40 0.32
CA LYS A 263 18.33 -16.32 0.57
C LYS A 263 18.82 -17.52 1.37
N ALA A 264 18.13 -17.90 2.45
CA ALA A 264 18.50 -19.05 3.26
C ALA A 264 18.48 -20.37 2.46
N LEU A 265 17.47 -20.57 1.61
CA LEU A 265 17.37 -21.74 0.73
C LEU A 265 18.46 -21.75 -0.36
N VAL A 266 18.78 -20.59 -0.94
CA VAL A 266 19.90 -20.44 -1.89
C VAL A 266 21.23 -20.76 -1.21
N SER A 267 21.49 -20.19 -0.02
CA SER A 267 22.69 -20.51 0.76
C SER A 267 22.77 -21.99 1.12
N LEU A 268 21.64 -22.63 1.43
CA LEU A 268 21.59 -24.07 1.76
C LEU A 268 21.91 -24.96 0.55
N ARG A 269 21.46 -24.55 -0.64
CA ARG A 269 21.78 -25.20 -1.92
C ARG A 269 23.27 -25.06 -2.25
N ASP A 270 23.80 -23.85 -2.10
CA ASP A 270 25.15 -23.49 -2.56
C ASP A 270 26.25 -23.86 -1.53
N SER A 271 25.87 -24.23 -0.30
CA SER A 271 26.80 -24.64 0.76
C SER A 271 26.77 -26.17 0.93
N PRO A 272 27.57 -26.92 0.16
CA PRO A 272 27.72 -28.36 0.36
C PRO A 272 28.30 -28.63 1.76
N SER A 273 27.65 -29.53 2.49
CA SER A 273 28.04 -29.94 3.84
C SER A 273 27.60 -31.38 4.06
N ASP A 274 28.32 -32.08 4.92
CA ASP A 274 27.92 -33.42 5.41
C ASP A 274 26.70 -33.34 6.35
N LEU A 275 26.34 -32.13 6.81
CA LEU A 275 25.16 -31.91 7.63
C LEU A 275 23.88 -32.05 6.81
N ALA A 276 22.89 -32.69 7.41
CA ALA A 276 21.53 -32.77 6.87
C ALA A 276 20.94 -31.35 6.71
N PRO A 277 20.10 -31.12 5.68
CA PRO A 277 19.50 -29.81 5.41
C PRO A 277 18.81 -29.17 6.62
N ASP A 278 18.07 -29.97 7.39
CA ASP A 278 17.36 -29.52 8.60
C ASP A 278 18.28 -29.09 9.74
N THR A 279 19.51 -29.61 9.78
CA THR A 279 20.52 -29.25 10.78
C THR A 279 21.32 -28.02 10.36
N GLN A 280 21.58 -27.88 9.06
CA GLN A 280 22.36 -26.75 8.55
C GLN A 280 21.53 -25.49 8.38
N LEU A 281 20.25 -25.60 8.02
CA LEU A 281 19.38 -24.45 7.79
C LEU A 281 19.32 -23.48 9.01
N PRO A 282 19.18 -23.95 10.27
CA PRO A 282 19.24 -23.07 11.44
C PRO A 282 20.56 -22.28 11.56
N ILE A 283 21.70 -22.88 11.19
CA ILE A 283 23.02 -22.22 11.22
C ILE A 283 23.05 -21.07 10.20
N ILE A 284 22.56 -21.33 8.99
CA ILE A 284 22.45 -20.32 7.92
C ILE A 284 21.53 -19.19 8.38
N VAL A 285 20.37 -19.51 8.96
CA VAL A 285 19.43 -18.53 9.50
C VAL A 285 20.11 -17.66 10.56
N GLN A 286 20.85 -18.25 11.49
CA GLN A 286 21.56 -17.49 12.52
C GLN A 286 22.58 -16.52 11.91
N ALA A 287 23.37 -16.97 10.93
CA ALA A 287 24.34 -16.12 10.23
C ALA A 287 23.65 -14.96 9.48
N LEU A 288 22.54 -15.22 8.78
CA LEU A 288 21.76 -14.19 8.10
C LEU A 288 21.18 -13.17 9.08
N ARG A 289 20.69 -13.62 10.25
CA ARG A 289 20.18 -12.73 11.30
C ARG A 289 21.27 -11.83 11.87
N GLN A 290 22.47 -12.37 12.11
CA GLN A 290 23.63 -11.60 12.56
C GLN A 290 24.02 -10.53 11.54
N SER A 291 24.17 -10.92 10.26
CA SER A 291 24.49 -9.97 9.20
C SER A 291 23.43 -8.87 9.04
N ALA A 292 22.15 -9.20 9.18
CA ALA A 292 21.07 -8.21 9.13
C ALA A 292 21.12 -7.24 10.33
N ALA A 293 21.44 -7.72 11.52
CA ALA A 293 21.59 -6.88 12.71
C ALA A 293 22.76 -5.90 12.56
N ASP A 294 23.90 -6.36 12.06
CA ASP A 294 25.08 -5.52 11.82
C ASP A 294 24.77 -4.40 10.83
N LEU A 295 24.07 -4.72 9.72
CA LEU A 295 23.64 -3.71 8.74
C LEU A 295 22.65 -2.70 9.32
N GLU A 296 21.74 -3.11 10.19
CA GLU A 296 20.81 -2.20 10.86
C GLU A 296 21.56 -1.27 11.82
N ILE A 297 22.54 -1.77 12.57
CA ILE A 297 23.42 -0.97 13.43
C ILE A 297 24.19 0.06 12.60
N THR A 298 24.90 -0.36 11.55
CA THR A 298 25.65 0.55 10.67
C THR A 298 24.75 1.61 10.03
N ARG A 299 23.51 1.25 9.68
CA ARG A 299 22.55 2.23 9.13
C ARG A 299 22.14 3.27 10.16
N VAL A 300 21.88 2.86 11.39
CA VAL A 300 21.55 3.77 12.50
C VAL A 300 22.74 4.68 12.83
N GLU A 301 23.95 4.14 12.85
CA GLU A 301 25.19 4.91 13.04
C GLU A 301 25.40 5.94 11.92
N SER A 302 25.22 5.55 10.65
CA SER A 302 25.33 6.47 9.50
C SER A 302 24.29 7.60 9.50
N LEU A 303 23.10 7.36 10.07
CA LEU A 303 22.08 8.39 10.26
C LEU A 303 22.42 9.31 11.44
N GLY A 304 23.17 8.81 12.43
CA GLY A 304 23.74 9.59 13.52
C GLY A 304 24.82 10.55 13.04
N ASP A 305 25.72 10.12 12.16
CA ASP A 305 26.78 10.98 11.61
C ASP A 305 26.24 12.08 10.68
N LEU A 306 25.19 11.78 9.89
CA LEU A 306 24.49 12.78 9.08
C LEU A 306 23.69 13.81 9.90
N ALA A 307 23.44 13.56 11.19
CA ALA A 307 22.84 14.53 12.11
C ALA A 307 23.88 15.49 12.73
N VAL A 308 25.18 15.28 12.49
CA VAL A 308 26.28 16.09 13.07
C VAL A 308 26.90 17.09 12.06
N GLU A 309 26.63 16.96 10.76
CA GLU A 309 27.05 17.94 9.73
C GLU A 309 25.83 18.67 9.13
N PRO A 310 25.39 19.78 9.75
CA PRO A 310 25.75 21.08 9.19
C PRO A 310 25.96 22.14 10.30
N HIS A 311 27.07 22.06 11.04
CA HIS A 311 27.45 23.15 11.96
C HIS A 311 28.89 23.66 11.85
N ARG A 312 29.66 23.19 10.85
CA ARG A 312 31.05 23.66 10.65
C ARG A 312 31.27 24.76 9.61
N GLU A 313 30.28 25.11 8.79
CA GLU A 313 30.45 26.19 7.79
C GLU A 313 29.87 27.56 8.19
N CYS A 314 29.18 27.68 9.33
CA CYS A 314 28.58 28.95 9.76
C CYS A 314 29.42 29.77 10.77
N ARG A 315 30.68 29.36 11.04
CA ARG A 315 31.59 30.06 11.99
C ARG A 315 32.75 30.84 11.34
N ARG A 316 32.78 30.99 10.01
CA ARG A 316 33.81 31.80 9.33
C ARG A 316 33.34 33.14 8.75
N LEU A 317 32.05 33.48 8.91
CA LEU A 317 31.46 34.73 8.39
C LEU A 317 30.99 35.71 9.48
N ARG A 318 31.47 35.56 10.71
CA ARG A 318 31.14 36.45 11.85
C ARG A 318 32.38 37.07 12.51
N ILE A 319 33.39 37.48 11.73
CA ILE A 319 34.52 38.34 12.21
C ILE A 319 34.89 39.44 11.18
N LEU A 320 33.99 39.81 10.25
CA LEU A 320 34.21 40.93 9.32
C LEU A 320 32.94 41.77 9.17
N ALA A 321 32.46 42.29 10.31
CA ALA A 321 31.43 43.34 10.34
C ALA A 321 31.43 44.07 11.70
N VAL A 322 32.63 44.36 12.25
CA VAL A 322 32.83 45.35 13.31
C VAL A 322 34.24 45.91 13.11
N MET A 323 34.37 46.86 12.18
CA MET A 323 35.45 47.86 12.09
C MET A 323 35.26 48.63 10.77
N GLU A 324 34.39 49.64 10.82
CA GLU A 324 34.48 50.87 10.02
C GLU A 324 33.53 51.90 10.66
N ILE A 325 34.04 52.50 11.74
CA ILE A 325 34.04 53.96 11.99
C ILE A 325 35.51 54.34 12.06
#